data_AF-A0A0Q0UBH2-F1
#
_entry.id   AF-A0A0Q0UBH2-F1
#
_cell.length_a   1.000
_cell.length_b   1.000
_cell.length_c   1.000
_cell.angle_alpha   90.00
_cell.angle_beta   90.00
_cell.angle_gamma   90.00
#
_symmetry.space_group_name_H-M   'P 1'
#
loop_
_entity.id
_entity.type
_entity.pdbx_description
1 polymer ?
#
loop_
_entity_poly.entity_id
_entity_poly.type
_entity_poly.pdbx_seq_one_letter_code
_entity_poly.pdbx_strand_id
1 'polypeptide(L)' 'MTWMELSQHPRHGLGSESIPKKSIRPAVPEKFSDQDKFRVYRHLGNLPMAGVKMKNVYYVLWIEKEYGELYEH' A
#
# COMPACT_ATOMS: atom_id res chain seq x y z
N MET A 1 12.21 13.88 2.49
CA MET A 1 11.84 12.59 3.07
C MET A 1 12.18 11.49 2.07
N THR A 2 13.06 10.56 2.42
CA THR A 2 13.53 9.47 1.55
C THR A 2 12.73 8.18 1.77
N TRP A 3 12.83 7.23 0.83
CA TRP A 3 12.22 5.90 0.99
C TRP A 3 12.75 5.14 2.21
N MET A 4 13.98 5.42 2.63
CA MET A 4 14.59 4.81 3.81
C MET A 4 13.96 5.37 5.09
N GLU A 5 13.75 6.68 5.15
CA GLU A 5 13.08 7.35 6.27
C GLU A 5 11.62 6.89 6.43
N LEU A 6 10.87 6.74 5.33
CA LEU A 6 9.51 6.19 5.33
C LEU A 6 9.42 4.75 5.86
N SER A 7 10.46 3.94 5.61
CA SER A 7 10.47 2.53 6.06
C SER A 7 10.75 2.36 7.56
N GLN A 8 11.34 3.37 8.19
CA GLN A 8 11.74 3.33 9.61
C GLN A 8 10.72 4.02 10.54
N HIS A 9 9.73 4.71 10.00
CA HIS A 9 8.69 5.37 10.80
C HIS A 9 7.67 4.37 11.39
N PRO A 10 7.11 4.66 12.59
CA PRO A 10 6.07 3.85 13.22
C PRO A 10 4.85 3.64 12.31
N ARG A 11 4.21 2.47 12.41
CA ARG A 11 3.02 2.08 11.61
C ARG A 11 1.88 3.10 11.67
N HIS A 12 1.68 3.75 12.82
CA HIS A 12 0.72 4.82 12.98
C HIS A 12 1.40 6.15 12.62
N GLY A 13 1.13 6.66 11.41
CA GLY A 13 1.73 7.89 10.86
C GLY A 13 2.36 7.66 9.49
N LEU A 14 3.65 7.98 9.36
CA LEU A 14 4.41 7.90 8.11
C LEU A 14 4.94 6.48 7.78
N GLY A 15 4.61 5.49 8.61
CA GLY A 15 5.05 4.12 8.40
C GLY A 15 4.39 3.45 7.20
N SER A 16 4.86 2.25 6.90
CA SER A 16 4.31 1.40 5.85
C SER A 16 3.98 0.02 6.39
N GLU A 17 2.94 -0.59 5.85
CA GLU A 17 2.57 -1.96 6.17
C GLU A 17 2.55 -2.83 4.91
N SER A 18 2.56 -4.14 5.12
CA SER A 18 2.38 -5.10 4.03
C SER A 18 1.12 -5.90 4.30
N ILE A 19 0.16 -5.82 3.39
CA ILE A 19 -1.12 -6.53 3.48
C ILE A 19 -1.15 -7.68 2.47
N PRO A 20 -1.69 -8.84 2.82
CA PRO A 20 -1.75 -9.98 1.92
C PRO A 20 -2.77 -9.72 0.80
N LYS A 21 -2.54 -10.29 -0.38
CA LYS A 21 -3.42 -10.16 -1.56
C LYS A 21 -4.89 -10.44 -1.24
N LYS A 22 -5.16 -11.43 -0.37
CA LYS A 22 -6.52 -11.81 0.06
C LYS A 22 -7.28 -10.73 0.83
N SER A 23 -6.60 -9.73 1.38
CA SER A 23 -7.22 -8.62 2.10
C SER A 23 -7.62 -7.47 1.18
N ILE A 24 -7.08 -7.43 -0.04
CA ILE A 24 -7.44 -6.43 -1.06
C ILE A 24 -8.81 -6.78 -1.63
N ARG A 25 -9.77 -5.86 -1.53
CA ARG A 25 -11.12 -6.06 -2.07
C ARG A 25 -11.19 -5.92 -3.61
N PRO A 26 -10.55 -4.91 -4.24
CA PRO A 26 -10.54 -4.80 -5.70
C PRO A 26 -9.72 -5.90 -6.37
N ALA A 27 -10.02 -6.18 -7.65
CA ALA A 27 -9.22 -7.11 -8.43
C ALA A 27 -7.77 -6.62 -8.58
N VAL A 28 -6.82 -7.55 -8.46
CA VAL A 28 -5.40 -7.29 -8.74
C VAL A 28 -5.19 -7.23 -10.25
N PRO A 29 -4.57 -6.16 -10.79
CA PRO A 29 -4.24 -6.11 -12.21
C PRO A 29 -3.35 -7.30 -12.60
N GLU A 30 -3.63 -7.92 -13.76
CA GLU A 30 -3.01 -9.18 -14.19
C GLU A 30 -1.47 -9.17 -14.13
N LYS A 31 -0.85 -8.03 -14.49
CA LYS A 31 0.62 -7.85 -14.42
C LYS A 31 1.21 -8.06 -13.01
N PHE A 32 0.38 -7.98 -11.97
CA PHE A 32 0.77 -8.16 -10.58
C PHE A 32 0.07 -9.37 -9.94
N SER A 33 -0.47 -10.30 -10.73
CA SER A 33 -1.18 -11.49 -10.25
C SER A 33 -0.36 -12.33 -9.27
N ASP A 34 0.94 -12.41 -9.49
CA ASP A 34 1.88 -13.27 -8.75
C ASP A 34 2.35 -12.61 -7.43
N GLN A 35 1.87 -11.42 -7.10
CA GLN A 35 2.20 -10.75 -5.86
C GLN A 35 1.34 -11.26 -4.71
N ASP A 36 1.96 -11.85 -3.69
CA ASP A 36 1.25 -12.34 -2.50
C ASP A 36 0.88 -11.23 -1.51
N LYS A 37 1.56 -10.08 -1.60
CA LYS A 37 1.40 -8.96 -0.67
C LYS A 37 1.62 -7.63 -1.35
N PHE A 38 0.95 -6.61 -0.84
CA PHE A 38 1.05 -5.23 -1.30
C PHE A 38 1.55 -4.33 -0.18
N ARG A 39 2.41 -3.37 -0.54
CA ARG A 39 2.91 -2.35 0.37
C ARG A 39 1.89 -1.22 0.42
N VAL A 40 1.51 -0.82 1.63
CA VAL A 40 0.63 0.31 1.89
C VAL A 40 1.42 1.47 2.46
N TYR A 41 1.17 2.66 1.92
CA TYR A 41 1.58 3.94 2.50
C TYR A 41 0.35 4.78 2.75
N ARG A 42 0.45 5.75 3.66
CA ARG A 42 -0.65 6.66 4.00
C ARG A 42 -0.51 7.97 3.20
N HIS A 43 -1.63 8.52 2.74
CA HIS A 43 -1.72 9.78 2.00
C HIS A 43 -2.65 10.77 2.73
N LEU A 44 -3.32 11.68 2.02
CA LEU A 44 -4.18 12.71 2.57
C LEU A 44 -5.20 12.13 3.57
N GLY A 45 -5.29 12.71 4.77
CA GLY A 45 -6.22 12.24 5.80
C GLY A 45 -5.91 10.86 6.37
N ASN A 46 -4.66 10.37 6.22
CA ASN A 46 -4.23 9.03 6.64
C ASN A 46 -4.93 7.88 5.89
N LEU A 47 -5.49 8.17 4.71
CA LEU A 47 -6.05 7.16 3.82
C LEU A 47 -4.91 6.34 3.16
N PRO A 48 -5.10 5.05 2.91
CA PRO A 48 -4.10 4.16 2.34
C PRO A 48 -4.01 4.31 0.82
N MET A 49 -2.79 4.19 0.31
CA MET A 49 -2.49 3.83 -1.06
C MET A 49 -1.71 2.52 -1.04
N ALA A 50 -2.08 1.56 -1.87
CA ALA A 50 -1.43 0.27 -1.95
C ALA A 50 -0.83 0.01 -3.33
N GLY A 51 0.25 -0.75 -3.33
CA GLY A 51 1.03 -0.98 -4.53
C GLY A 51 2.21 -1.89 -4.30
N VAL A 52 3.11 -1.92 -5.27
CA VAL A 52 4.26 -2.83 -5.29
C VAL A 52 5.54 -2.02 -5.44
N LYS A 53 6.53 -2.30 -4.58
CA LYS A 53 7.86 -1.70 -4.71
C LYS A 53 8.76 -2.66 -5.48
N MET A 54 9.19 -2.27 -6.68
CA MET A 54 10.16 -3.01 -7.48
C MET A 54 11.42 -2.16 -7.64
N LYS A 55 12.53 -2.63 -7.06
CA LYS A 55 13.77 -1.86 -6.94
C LYS A 55 13.51 -0.49 -6.28
N ASN A 56 13.68 0.59 -7.05
CA ASN A 56 13.57 1.97 -6.58
C ASN A 56 12.25 2.64 -6.99
N VAL A 57 11.35 1.91 -7.64
CA VAL A 57 10.04 2.42 -8.09
C VAL A 57 8.94 1.80 -7.25
N TYR A 58 8.05 2.65 -6.75
CA TYR A 58 6.81 2.23 -6.12
C TYR A 58 5.66 2.44 -7.10
N TYR A 59 5.08 1.33 -7.58
CA TYR A 59 3.93 1.33 -8.47
C TYR A 59 2.67 1.37 -7.63
N VAL A 60 2.01 2.53 -7.59
CA VAL A 60 0.71 2.67 -6.95
C VAL A 60 -0.34 1.98 -7.82
N LEU A 61 -1.08 1.04 -7.23
CA LEU A 61 -2.15 0.32 -7.92
C LEU A 61 -3.52 0.83 -7.49
N TRP A 62 -3.65 1.23 -6.23
CA TRP A 62 -4.89 1.75 -5.68
C TRP A 62 -4.62 2.93 -4.76
N ILE A 63 -5.52 3.90 -4.81
CA ILE A 63 -5.59 5.04 -3.89
C ILE A 63 -6.99 4.98 -3.27
N GLU A 64 -7.06 4.71 -1.97
CA GLU A 64 -8.32 4.68 -1.25
C GLU A 64 -8.86 6.10 -1.08
N LYS A 65 -10.15 6.30 -1.35
CA LYS A 65 -10.83 7.60 -1.23
C LYS A 65 -11.66 7.66 0.04
N GLU A 66 -12.19 6.53 0.50
CA GLU A 66 -12.97 6.39 1.72
C GLU A 66 -12.49 5.20 2.56
N TYR A 67 -12.48 5.35 3.89
CA TYR A 67 -11.97 4.30 4.79
C TYR A 67 -12.68 2.97 4.57
N GLY A 68 -11.91 1.95 4.19
CA GLY A 68 -12.37 0.57 4.08
C GLY A 68 -12.71 0.14 2.65
N GLU A 69 -12.63 1.01 1.64
CA GLU A 69 -12.86 0.59 0.24
C GLU A 69 -11.81 -0.43 -0.24
N LEU A 70 -10.56 -0.29 0.21
CA LEU A 70 -9.43 -1.09 -0.28
C LEU A 70 -9.26 -2.39 0.51
N TYR A 71 -9.32 -2.32 1.84
CA TYR A 71 -9.21 -3.44 2.77
C TYR A 71 -9.80 -3.05 4.15
N GLU A 72 -10.01 -4.03 5.02
CA GLU A 72 -10.38 -3.77 6.42
C GLU A 72 -9.16 -3.28 7.21
N HIS A 73 -9.23 -2.08 7.78
CA HIS A 73 -8.12 -1.38 8.46
C HIS A 73 -7.75 -1.99 9.80
#